data_AF-G1PYJ4-F1
#
_entry.id   AF-G1PYJ4-F1
#
_cell.length_a   1.000
_cell.length_b   1.000
_cell.length_c   1.000
_cell.angle_alpha   90.00
_cell.angle_beta   90.00
_cell.angle_gamma   90.00
#
_symmetry.space_group_name_H-M   'P 1'
#
loop_
_entity.id
_entity.type
_entity.pdbx_description
1 polymer ?
#
loop_
_entity_poly.entity_id
_entity_poly.type
_entity_poly.pdbx_seq_one_letter_code
_entity_poly.pdbx_strand_id
1 'polypeptide(L)'
;MAAREEVLALQAEVARREEELSSLKQRLAAALSAEDEPAPRVPVSPLPPKAALSRDEILRYSRQLVLPELGVHGQLRLATASVLVVGCGGLGCPLAQYLTPATALDLVRRYDVVADCSDNVPTRYLVSDACVLAGRPLVSASALRFEGQITVYHYDGGPCYRCLFPQPPPAETVTSCADSGVLGVVTGILGCLQALEVLKIAAGMGPSYSGSLLLFDALGGHFRCIRLRSRRPNCAACGERPTVTDLQDYEAFCGSSATDKCRSLRLLSPEERVSVSDYKRLLDSGSPHLLLDVRPQVEVDICRLPHALHIPLKHLERRDGKSLKLLGEAIQEGKRGAQEGAALPIYVICKLGNDSQKAVKILKSLTAIPELGSLAVQDVVGGLMAWAAKIDETFPQY
;
A
#
# COMPACT_ATOMS: atom_id res chain seq x y z
N MET A 1 -25.27 -54.19 11.32
CA MET A 1 -26.11 -53.29 12.14
C MET A 1 -25.31 -52.05 12.54
N ALA A 2 -24.23 -52.20 13.31
CA ALA A 2 -23.36 -51.09 13.76
C ALA A 2 -22.85 -50.13 12.65
N ALA A 3 -22.32 -50.66 11.53
CA ALA A 3 -21.81 -49.82 10.43
C ALA A 3 -22.90 -48.98 9.74
N ARG A 4 -24.17 -49.42 9.78
CA ARG A 4 -25.29 -48.69 9.18
C ARG A 4 -25.79 -47.57 10.10
N GLU A 5 -25.73 -47.76 11.41
CA GLU A 5 -25.99 -46.72 12.39
C GLU A 5 -24.93 -45.62 12.37
N GLU A 6 -23.66 -45.99 12.20
CA GLU A 6 -22.56 -45.04 12.10
C GLU A 6 -22.67 -44.16 10.84
N VAL A 7 -23.04 -44.74 9.70
CA VAL A 7 -23.30 -43.98 8.46
C VAL A 7 -24.48 -43.01 8.64
N LEU A 8 -25.57 -43.44 9.29
CA LEU A 8 -26.73 -42.59 9.55
C LEU A 8 -26.39 -41.44 10.52
N ALA A 9 -25.56 -41.71 11.54
CA ALA A 9 -25.08 -40.70 12.48
C ALA A 9 -24.18 -39.66 11.79
N LEU A 10 -23.28 -40.10 10.90
CA LEU A 10 -22.43 -39.20 10.11
C LEU A 10 -23.24 -38.36 9.12
N GLN A 11 -24.25 -38.94 8.46
CA GLN A 11 -25.16 -38.21 7.58
C GLN A 11 -25.94 -37.13 8.34
N ALA A 12 -26.40 -37.43 9.56
CA ALA A 12 -27.07 -36.45 10.41
C ALA A 12 -26.11 -35.33 10.86
N GLU A 13 -24.85 -35.65 11.16
CA GLU A 13 -23.84 -34.64 11.50
C GLU A 13 -23.50 -33.75 10.30
N VAL A 14 -23.35 -34.31 9.10
CA VAL A 14 -23.13 -33.54 7.87
C VAL A 14 -24.29 -32.55 7.64
N ALA A 15 -25.54 -33.01 7.75
CA ALA A 15 -26.71 -32.15 7.59
C ALA A 15 -26.72 -30.99 8.61
N ARG A 16 -26.36 -31.26 9.88
CA ARG A 16 -26.22 -30.21 10.90
C ARG A 16 -25.15 -29.18 10.54
N ARG A 17 -23.99 -29.63 10.05
CA ARG A 17 -22.89 -28.73 9.67
C ARG A 17 -23.21 -27.90 8.43
N GLU A 18 -23.96 -28.45 7.48
CA GLU A 18 -24.43 -27.70 6.32
C GLU A 18 -25.41 -26.59 6.72
N GLU A 19 -26.31 -26.85 7.66
CA GLU A 19 -27.24 -25.86 8.20
C GLU A 19 -26.51 -24.75 8.99
N GLU A 20 -25.53 -25.14 9.81
CA GLU A 20 -24.67 -24.20 10.55
C GLU A 20 -23.82 -23.33 9.59
N LEU A 21 -23.27 -23.93 8.53
CA LEU A 21 -22.53 -23.20 7.49
C LEU A 21 -23.43 -22.21 6.74
N SER A 22 -24.68 -22.59 6.43
CA SER A 22 -25.66 -21.72 5.80
C SER A 22 -25.98 -20.51 6.68
N SER A 23 -26.22 -20.74 7.97
CA SER A 23 -26.45 -19.69 8.97
C SER A 23 -25.25 -18.74 9.10
N LEU A 24 -24.03 -19.28 9.18
CA LEU A 24 -22.81 -18.47 9.24
C LEU A 24 -22.60 -17.64 7.97
N LYS A 25 -22.88 -18.20 6.78
CA LYS A 25 -22.83 -17.46 5.51
C LYS A 25 -23.83 -16.30 5.47
N GLN A 26 -25.06 -16.50 5.95
CA GLN A 26 -26.05 -15.42 6.05
C GLN A 26 -25.62 -14.34 7.04
N ARG A 27 -25.10 -14.72 8.23
CA ARG A 27 -24.58 -13.77 9.22
C ARG A 27 -23.38 -12.99 8.68
N LEU A 28 -22.48 -13.64 7.94
CA LEU A 28 -21.36 -13.00 7.28
C LEU A 28 -21.84 -12.01 6.21
N ALA A 29 -22.81 -12.40 5.36
CA ALA A 29 -23.39 -11.53 4.36
C ALA A 29 -24.04 -10.28 5.00
N ALA A 30 -24.81 -10.47 6.08
CA ALA A 30 -25.42 -9.37 6.83
C ALA A 30 -24.38 -8.46 7.50
N ALA A 31 -23.31 -9.03 8.06
CA ALA A 31 -22.23 -8.25 8.66
C ALA A 31 -21.45 -7.44 7.62
N LEU A 32 -21.15 -8.02 6.46
CA LEU A 32 -20.52 -7.31 5.34
C LEU A 32 -21.41 -6.18 4.80
N SER A 33 -22.73 -6.38 4.74
CA SER A 33 -23.68 -5.32 4.37
C SER A 33 -23.81 -4.23 5.45
N ALA A 34 -23.57 -4.55 6.72
CA ALA A 34 -23.60 -3.58 7.83
C ALA A 34 -22.31 -2.74 7.92
N GLU A 35 -21.16 -3.28 7.48
CA GLU A 35 -19.93 -2.49 7.30
C GLU A 35 -20.04 -1.48 6.13
N ASP A 36 -20.89 -1.77 5.15
CA ASP A 36 -21.22 -0.88 4.03
C ASP A 36 -22.27 0.20 4.38
N GLU A 37 -22.89 0.16 5.57
CA GLU A 37 -23.74 1.28 6.00
C GLU A 37 -22.84 2.50 6.25
N PRO A 38 -22.99 3.59 5.46
CA PRO A 38 -22.17 4.77 5.62
C PRO A 38 -22.42 5.31 7.03
N ALA A 39 -21.35 5.37 7.83
CA ALA A 39 -21.36 6.00 9.14
C ALA A 39 -22.14 7.33 9.09
N PRO A 40 -22.90 7.67 10.15
CA PRO A 40 -23.85 8.78 10.14
C PRO A 40 -23.20 10.02 9.54
N ARG A 41 -23.74 10.48 8.41
CA ARG A 41 -23.23 11.61 7.65
C ARG A 41 -23.31 12.84 8.53
N VAL A 42 -22.21 13.23 9.16
CA VAL A 42 -22.11 14.53 9.81
C VAL A 42 -22.20 15.56 8.69
N PRO A 43 -23.24 16.40 8.62
CA PRO A 43 -23.29 17.47 7.64
C PRO A 43 -22.17 18.44 8.00
N VAL A 44 -21.18 18.58 7.12
CA VAL A 44 -20.21 19.65 7.24
C VAL A 44 -20.91 20.88 6.68
N SER A 45 -21.57 21.65 7.55
CA SER A 45 -22.13 22.93 7.15
C SER A 45 -21.00 23.87 6.72
N PRO A 46 -21.17 24.66 5.65
CA PRO A 46 -20.21 25.70 5.30
C PRO A 46 -19.92 26.57 6.53
N LEU A 47 -18.65 26.86 6.78
CA LEU A 47 -18.27 27.71 7.91
C LEU A 47 -18.91 29.10 7.70
N PRO A 48 -19.50 29.70 8.75
CA PRO A 48 -20.18 30.97 8.62
C PRO A 48 -19.18 32.06 8.17
N PRO A 49 -19.59 32.97 7.28
CA PRO A 49 -18.72 34.04 6.82
C PRO A 49 -18.27 34.90 8.00
N LYS A 50 -16.99 35.30 8.00
CA LYS A 50 -16.39 36.08 9.08
C LYS A 50 -16.00 37.47 8.59
N ALA A 51 -16.62 38.50 9.16
CA ALA A 51 -16.41 39.88 8.76
C ALA A 51 -15.13 40.52 9.34
N ALA A 52 -14.70 40.09 10.53
CA ALA A 52 -13.53 40.64 11.22
C ALA A 52 -12.88 39.62 12.17
N LEU A 53 -11.60 39.82 12.47
CA LEU A 53 -10.86 39.04 13.45
C LEU A 53 -11.12 39.57 14.86
N SER A 54 -11.26 38.68 15.83
CA SER A 54 -11.29 39.05 17.25
C SER A 54 -9.91 39.47 17.75
N ARG A 55 -9.86 40.13 18.91
CA ARG A 55 -8.60 40.51 19.58
C ARG A 55 -7.67 39.31 19.79
N ASP A 56 -8.23 38.17 20.22
CA ASP A 56 -7.44 36.96 20.50
C ASP A 56 -6.88 36.33 19.22
N GLU A 57 -7.63 36.39 18.12
CA GLU A 57 -7.14 35.94 16.80
C GLU A 57 -6.05 36.87 16.26
N ILE A 58 -6.20 38.19 16.43
CA ILE A 58 -5.15 39.14 16.07
C ILE A 58 -3.87 38.86 16.86
N LEU A 59 -3.97 38.57 18.16
CA LEU A 59 -2.82 38.20 18.98
C LEU A 59 -2.19 36.88 18.51
N ARG A 60 -3.01 35.84 18.30
CA ARG A 60 -2.57 34.50 17.87
C ARG A 60 -1.90 34.52 16.50
N TYR A 61 -2.46 35.25 15.54
CA TYR A 61 -2.00 35.30 14.15
C TYR A 61 -1.13 36.52 13.86
N SER A 62 -0.76 37.32 14.85
CA SER A 62 -0.01 38.59 14.70
C SER A 62 1.17 38.50 13.72
N ARG A 63 1.99 37.44 13.82
CA ARG A 63 3.15 37.21 12.95
C ARG A 63 2.79 36.87 11.50
N GLN A 64 1.61 36.31 11.27
CA GLN A 64 1.09 36.00 9.94
C GLN A 64 0.38 37.22 9.33
N LEU A 65 -0.31 38.01 10.16
CA LEU A 65 -1.06 39.20 9.74
C LEU A 65 -0.16 40.32 9.19
N VAL A 66 1.11 40.36 9.59
CA VAL A 66 2.08 41.35 9.08
C VAL A 66 2.63 40.99 7.70
N LEU A 67 2.37 39.79 7.18
CA LEU A 67 2.78 39.37 5.84
C LEU A 67 1.87 40.04 4.80
N PRO A 68 2.40 40.89 3.89
CA PRO A 68 1.58 41.61 2.91
C PRO A 68 0.75 40.71 2.00
N GLU A 69 1.26 39.53 1.68
CA GLU A 69 0.61 38.56 0.79
C GLU A 69 -0.54 37.80 1.46
N LEU A 70 -0.59 37.78 2.80
CA LEU A 70 -1.64 37.12 3.57
C LEU A 70 -2.56 38.14 4.24
N GLY A 71 -2.02 38.93 5.18
CA GLY A 71 -2.73 39.97 5.89
C GLY A 71 -4.02 39.51 6.60
N VAL A 72 -4.83 40.50 7.00
CA VAL A 72 -6.16 40.25 7.59
C VAL A 72 -7.10 39.58 6.60
N HIS A 73 -7.03 39.95 5.32
CA HIS A 73 -7.92 39.41 4.29
C HIS A 73 -7.70 37.90 4.09
N GLY A 74 -6.46 37.46 3.93
CA GLY A 74 -6.12 36.04 3.82
C GLY A 74 -6.49 35.28 5.08
N GLN A 75 -6.26 35.85 6.27
CA GLN A 75 -6.65 35.21 7.53
C GLN A 75 -8.16 35.03 7.67
N LEU A 76 -8.98 35.99 7.21
CA LEU A 76 -10.44 35.87 7.20
C LEU A 76 -10.89 34.75 6.24
N ARG A 77 -10.25 34.63 5.08
CA ARG A 77 -10.52 33.51 4.15
C ARG A 77 -10.17 32.16 4.76
N LEU A 78 -9.03 32.06 5.43
CA LEU A 78 -8.62 30.84 6.14
C LEU A 78 -9.62 30.47 7.23
N ALA A 79 -10.19 31.45 7.95
CA ALA A 79 -11.17 31.21 9.01
C ALA A 79 -12.50 30.63 8.50
N THR A 80 -12.80 30.75 7.21
CA THR A 80 -14.02 30.23 6.58
C THR A 80 -13.74 29.07 5.61
N ALA A 81 -12.47 28.73 5.37
CA ALA A 81 -12.07 27.69 4.45
C ALA A 81 -12.18 26.30 5.10
N SER A 82 -12.52 25.32 4.27
CA SER A 82 -12.65 23.92 4.65
C SER A 82 -11.70 23.06 3.80
N VAL A 83 -10.97 22.16 4.45
CA VAL A 83 -9.98 21.30 3.78
C VAL A 83 -10.30 19.84 4.05
N LEU A 84 -10.38 19.03 2.99
CA LEU A 84 -10.43 17.57 3.09
C LEU A 84 -9.03 16.99 3.03
N VAL A 85 -8.62 16.25 4.05
CA VAL A 85 -7.36 15.48 4.05
C VAL A 85 -7.69 14.00 3.81
N VAL A 86 -7.22 13.44 2.70
CA VAL A 86 -7.44 12.05 2.31
C VAL A 86 -6.20 11.24 2.64
N GLY A 87 -6.30 10.30 3.58
CA GLY A 87 -5.17 9.49 4.03
C GLY A 87 -4.58 10.04 5.33
N CYS A 88 -4.59 9.20 6.36
CA CYS A 88 -4.08 9.53 7.68
C CYS A 88 -2.96 8.56 8.13
N GLY A 89 -1.86 8.49 7.36
CA GLY A 89 -0.58 7.83 7.72
C GLY A 89 0.56 8.79 8.11
N GLY A 90 1.80 8.56 7.68
CA GLY A 90 2.92 9.51 7.97
C GLY A 90 2.70 10.96 7.45
N LEU A 91 1.70 11.15 6.59
CA LEU A 91 1.28 12.43 5.98
C LEU A 91 0.02 13.05 6.61
N GLY A 92 -0.63 12.40 7.59
CA GLY A 92 -1.78 12.93 8.35
C GLY A 92 -2.20 11.92 9.42
N CYS A 93 -2.67 12.23 10.62
CA CYS A 93 -3.08 11.20 11.60
C CYS A 93 -4.11 11.78 12.57
N PRO A 94 -4.98 10.99 13.24
CA PRO A 94 -5.56 9.68 12.89
C PRO A 94 -7.10 9.68 13.17
N LEU A 95 -7.94 9.82 12.14
CA LEU A 95 -9.39 9.52 12.21
C LEU A 95 -9.97 9.74 10.81
N ALA A 96 -10.03 8.71 9.97
CA ALA A 96 -10.66 8.84 8.66
C ALA A 96 -11.41 7.57 8.28
N GLN A 97 -12.68 7.73 7.93
CA GLN A 97 -13.45 6.73 7.20
C GLN A 97 -12.75 6.46 5.86
N TYR A 98 -12.75 5.21 5.41
CA TYR A 98 -12.18 4.85 4.10
C TYR A 98 -12.94 5.59 3.00
N LEU A 99 -12.19 6.27 2.12
CA LEU A 99 -12.75 6.97 0.97
C LEU A 99 -13.12 5.95 -0.11
N THR A 100 -14.40 5.77 -0.40
CA THR A 100 -14.89 4.84 -1.43
C THR A 100 -15.52 5.63 -2.59
N PRO A 101 -15.67 5.04 -3.80
CA PRO A 101 -16.39 5.70 -4.90
C PRO A 101 -17.78 6.21 -4.49
N ALA A 102 -18.50 5.45 -3.66
CA ALA A 102 -19.84 5.80 -3.18
C ALA A 102 -19.88 7.04 -2.28
N THR A 103 -18.80 7.32 -1.53
CA THR A 103 -18.74 8.42 -0.55
C THR A 103 -17.89 9.59 -1.00
N ALA A 104 -16.93 9.36 -1.90
CA ALA A 104 -15.90 10.34 -2.24
C ALA A 104 -16.44 11.62 -2.87
N LEU A 105 -17.36 11.52 -3.83
CA LEU A 105 -17.88 12.68 -4.55
C LEU A 105 -18.67 13.61 -3.62
N ASP A 106 -19.54 13.05 -2.78
CA ASP A 106 -20.31 13.80 -1.78
C ASP A 106 -19.38 14.44 -0.75
N LEU A 107 -18.36 13.72 -0.29
CA LEU A 107 -17.38 14.25 0.65
C LEU A 107 -16.59 15.41 0.04
N VAL A 108 -16.00 15.24 -1.14
CA VAL A 108 -15.18 16.27 -1.83
C VAL A 108 -15.98 17.55 -2.08
N ARG A 109 -17.26 17.46 -2.44
CA ARG A 109 -18.12 18.64 -2.69
C ARG A 109 -18.24 19.57 -1.49
N ARG A 110 -18.11 19.04 -0.27
CA ARG A 110 -18.28 19.78 1.00
C ARG A 110 -17.06 20.60 1.42
N TYR A 111 -15.92 20.43 0.75
CA TYR A 111 -14.67 21.10 1.10
C TYR A 111 -14.18 22.01 -0.03
N ASP A 112 -13.43 23.05 0.33
CA ASP A 112 -12.91 24.03 -0.62
C ASP A 112 -11.64 23.55 -1.32
N VAL A 113 -10.79 22.81 -0.60
CA VAL A 113 -9.51 22.27 -1.09
C VAL A 113 -9.36 20.83 -0.62
N VAL A 114 -8.80 19.97 -1.47
CA VAL A 114 -8.50 18.57 -1.12
C VAL A 114 -6.99 18.36 -1.08
N ALA A 115 -6.50 17.73 -0.01
CA ALA A 115 -5.14 17.25 0.13
C ALA A 115 -5.12 15.72 0.05
N ASP A 116 -4.44 15.17 -0.94
CA ASP A 116 -4.25 13.73 -1.10
C ASP A 116 -2.92 13.29 -0.46
N CYS A 117 -3.06 12.53 0.62
CA CYS A 117 -2.03 11.95 1.47
C CYS A 117 -2.13 10.41 1.48
N SER A 118 -2.84 9.81 0.51
CA SER A 118 -3.21 8.38 0.51
C SER A 118 -2.11 7.44 0.08
N ASP A 119 -1.12 7.96 -0.64
CA ASP A 119 0.05 7.28 -1.20
C ASP A 119 -0.19 5.99 -2.02
N ASN A 120 -1.43 5.66 -2.39
CA ASN A 120 -1.76 4.51 -3.24
C ASN A 120 -2.39 4.93 -4.58
N VAL A 121 -2.14 4.13 -5.61
CA VAL A 121 -2.55 4.46 -6.99
C VAL A 121 -4.08 4.56 -7.15
N PRO A 122 -4.90 3.61 -6.65
CA PRO A 122 -6.36 3.68 -6.81
C PRO A 122 -6.96 4.96 -6.20
N THR A 123 -6.53 5.32 -4.99
CA THR A 123 -7.05 6.51 -4.29
C THR A 123 -6.66 7.80 -5.01
N ARG A 124 -5.47 7.88 -5.61
CA ARG A 124 -5.06 9.04 -6.43
C ARG A 124 -5.98 9.27 -7.63
N TYR A 125 -6.36 8.20 -8.33
CA TYR A 125 -7.31 8.30 -9.43
C TYR A 125 -8.71 8.69 -8.92
N LEU A 126 -9.18 8.04 -7.86
CA LEU A 126 -10.47 8.32 -7.22
C LEU A 126 -10.59 9.79 -6.80
N VAL A 127 -9.62 10.29 -6.04
CA VAL A 127 -9.66 11.66 -5.50
C VAL A 127 -9.47 12.69 -6.61
N SER A 128 -8.63 12.42 -7.61
CA SER A 128 -8.50 13.31 -8.78
C SER A 128 -9.78 13.41 -9.57
N ASP A 129 -10.43 12.29 -9.87
CA ASP A 129 -11.68 12.30 -10.64
C ASP A 129 -12.81 12.96 -9.83
N ALA A 130 -12.91 12.68 -8.53
CA ALA A 130 -13.86 13.33 -7.63
C ALA A 130 -13.66 14.84 -7.56
N CYS A 131 -12.40 15.31 -7.49
CA CYS A 131 -12.06 16.73 -7.52
C CYS A 131 -12.46 17.40 -8.83
N VAL A 132 -12.23 16.74 -9.98
CA VAL A 132 -12.67 17.25 -11.28
C VAL A 132 -14.20 17.35 -11.36
N LEU A 133 -14.92 16.31 -10.93
CA LEU A 133 -16.39 16.27 -10.94
C LEU A 133 -17.02 17.29 -9.97
N ALA A 134 -16.32 17.63 -8.88
CA ALA A 134 -16.77 18.60 -7.90
C ALA A 134 -16.27 20.03 -8.17
N GLY A 135 -15.38 20.24 -9.15
CA GLY A 135 -14.75 21.53 -9.42
C GLY A 135 -13.84 22.01 -8.29
N ARG A 136 -13.14 21.08 -7.61
CA ARG A 136 -12.27 21.36 -6.46
C ARG A 136 -10.79 21.19 -6.81
N PRO A 137 -9.89 22.07 -6.33
CA PRO A 137 -8.47 21.90 -6.50
C PRO A 137 -7.94 20.75 -5.62
N LEU A 138 -6.94 20.05 -6.14
CA LEU A 138 -6.32 18.90 -5.48
C LEU A 138 -4.83 19.14 -5.29
N VAL A 139 -4.35 19.12 -4.05
CA VAL A 139 -2.92 19.10 -3.71
C VAL A 139 -2.52 17.66 -3.43
N SER A 140 -1.77 17.03 -4.33
CA SER A 140 -1.32 15.64 -4.16
C SER A 140 0.18 15.60 -3.89
N ALA A 141 0.55 14.87 -2.84
CA ALA A 141 1.94 14.65 -2.44
C ALA A 141 2.19 13.16 -2.22
N SER A 142 3.46 12.75 -2.36
CA SER A 142 3.88 11.40 -2.04
C SER A 142 5.35 11.30 -1.76
N ALA A 143 5.75 10.24 -1.07
CA ALA A 143 7.13 9.96 -0.75
C ALA A 143 7.42 8.48 -1.01
N LEU A 144 8.67 8.15 -1.32
CA LEU A 144 9.14 6.78 -1.42
C LEU A 144 10.63 6.77 -1.10
N ARG A 145 11.07 5.95 -0.15
CA ARG A 145 12.47 5.92 0.32
C ARG A 145 12.94 7.31 0.79
N PHE A 146 13.85 7.91 0.03
CA PHE A 146 14.46 9.23 0.27
C PHE A 146 13.94 10.30 -0.70
N GLU A 147 12.94 9.97 -1.52
CA GLU A 147 12.41 10.84 -2.54
C GLU A 147 10.99 11.26 -2.19
N GLY A 148 10.60 12.45 -2.63
CA GLY A 148 9.23 12.92 -2.54
C GLY A 148 8.83 13.79 -3.71
N GLN A 149 7.53 13.94 -3.90
CA GLN A 149 6.98 14.77 -4.96
C GLN A 149 5.68 15.46 -4.51
N ILE A 150 5.42 16.63 -5.08
CA ILE A 150 4.18 17.39 -4.86
C ILE A 150 3.77 18.16 -6.11
N THR A 151 2.47 18.21 -6.35
CA THR A 151 1.87 19.00 -7.43
C THR A 151 0.43 19.38 -7.09
N VAL A 152 -0.06 20.45 -7.74
CA VAL A 152 -1.45 20.90 -7.62
C VAL A 152 -2.18 20.64 -8.93
N TYR A 153 -3.26 19.88 -8.85
CA TYR A 153 -4.13 19.49 -9.95
C TYR A 153 -5.44 20.29 -9.93
N HIS A 154 -6.03 20.41 -11.12
CA HIS A 154 -7.36 20.99 -11.33
C HIS A 154 -7.57 22.39 -10.70
N TYR A 155 -6.53 23.23 -10.75
CA TYR A 155 -6.59 24.64 -10.32
C TYR A 155 -6.46 25.56 -11.53
N ASP A 156 -7.38 26.52 -11.71
CA ASP A 156 -7.40 27.51 -12.80
C ASP A 156 -7.11 26.94 -14.20
N GLY A 157 -7.83 25.88 -14.58
CA GLY A 157 -7.65 25.23 -15.89
C GLY A 157 -6.39 24.37 -16.01
N GLY A 158 -5.66 24.14 -14.91
CA GLY A 158 -4.54 23.21 -14.81
C GLY A 158 -4.91 21.74 -15.08
N PRO A 159 -3.91 20.88 -15.32
CA PRO A 159 -4.14 19.46 -15.59
C PRO A 159 -4.75 18.73 -14.38
N CYS A 160 -5.52 17.67 -14.62
CA CYS A 160 -5.84 16.67 -13.60
C CYS A 160 -4.81 15.53 -13.61
N TYR A 161 -4.88 14.58 -12.67
CA TYR A 161 -3.97 13.44 -12.62
C TYR A 161 -3.96 12.64 -13.93
N ARG A 162 -5.15 12.41 -14.52
CA ARG A 162 -5.30 11.70 -15.81
C ARG A 162 -4.70 12.42 -17.02
N CYS A 163 -4.46 13.74 -16.95
CA CYS A 163 -3.74 14.44 -18.02
C CYS A 163 -2.28 13.97 -18.12
N LEU A 164 -1.69 13.59 -16.99
CA LEU A 164 -0.32 13.08 -16.92
C LEU A 164 -0.28 11.56 -17.07
N PHE A 165 -1.19 10.88 -16.39
CA PHE A 165 -1.29 9.42 -16.32
C PHE A 165 -2.69 8.98 -16.79
N PRO A 166 -2.93 8.88 -18.11
CA PRO A 166 -4.27 8.52 -18.62
C PRO A 166 -4.72 7.12 -18.20
N GLN A 167 -3.76 6.21 -18.05
CA GLN A 167 -3.96 4.82 -17.63
C GLN A 167 -3.04 4.49 -16.46
N PRO A 168 -3.50 3.66 -15.51
CA PRO A 168 -2.70 3.22 -14.40
C PRO A 168 -1.52 2.37 -14.88
N PRO A 169 -0.36 2.44 -14.20
CA PRO A 169 0.73 1.50 -14.46
C PRO A 169 0.30 0.06 -14.15
N PRO A 170 0.94 -0.96 -14.76
CA PRO A 170 0.71 -2.36 -14.41
C PRO A 170 0.90 -2.59 -12.90
N ALA A 171 -0.03 -3.30 -12.28
CA ALA A 171 -0.08 -3.46 -10.82
C ALA A 171 1.20 -4.08 -10.23
N GLU A 172 1.94 -4.88 -11.01
CA GLU A 172 3.18 -5.53 -10.60
C GLU A 172 4.37 -4.56 -10.51
N THR A 173 4.26 -3.40 -11.14
CA THR A 173 5.32 -2.36 -11.17
C THR A 173 5.10 -1.26 -10.13
N VAL A 174 3.93 -1.25 -9.48
CA VAL A 174 3.60 -0.31 -8.41
C VAL A 174 4.29 -0.76 -7.13
N THR A 175 5.08 0.14 -6.54
CA THR A 175 5.71 -0.07 -5.23
C THR A 175 5.06 0.86 -4.22
N SER A 176 4.80 0.35 -3.02
CA SER A 176 4.25 1.14 -1.91
C SER A 176 5.34 1.55 -0.91
N CYS A 177 5.06 2.57 -0.10
CA CYS A 177 5.88 2.89 1.06
C CYS A 177 6.03 1.71 2.03
N ALA A 178 4.99 0.90 2.20
CA ALA A 178 5.01 -0.29 3.06
C ALA A 178 5.98 -1.37 2.54
N ASP A 179 6.16 -1.45 1.22
CA ASP A 179 7.04 -2.44 0.58
C ASP A 179 8.49 -1.97 0.47
N SER A 180 8.70 -0.71 0.09
CA SER A 180 10.04 -0.16 -0.21
C SER A 180 10.66 0.65 0.93
N GLY A 181 9.89 0.91 1.99
CA GLY A 181 10.27 1.80 3.08
C GLY A 181 10.21 3.27 2.69
N VAL A 182 10.09 4.13 3.71
CA VAL A 182 10.10 5.59 3.56
C VAL A 182 10.70 6.23 4.80
N LEU A 183 11.54 7.25 4.60
CA LEU A 183 12.09 8.02 5.71
C LEU A 183 11.04 9.02 6.20
N GLY A 184 10.66 8.94 7.48
CA GLY A 184 9.61 9.79 8.05
C GLY A 184 9.86 11.30 7.90
N VAL A 185 11.12 11.74 7.93
CA VAL A 185 11.48 13.15 7.69
C VAL A 185 11.10 13.60 6.28
N VAL A 186 11.22 12.72 5.28
CA VAL A 186 10.79 13.02 3.90
C VAL A 186 9.28 13.24 3.87
N THR A 187 8.51 12.35 4.50
CA THR A 187 7.05 12.54 4.61
C THR A 187 6.70 13.83 5.35
N GLY A 188 7.42 14.19 6.41
CA GLY A 188 7.21 15.46 7.12
C GLY A 188 7.49 16.70 6.26
N ILE A 189 8.57 16.70 5.48
CA ILE A 189 8.90 17.79 4.54
C ILE A 189 7.78 17.94 3.49
N LEU A 190 7.34 16.83 2.89
CA LEU A 190 6.29 16.84 1.87
C LEU A 190 4.93 17.26 2.45
N GLY A 191 4.61 16.83 3.67
CA GLY A 191 3.40 17.26 4.39
C GLY A 191 3.39 18.76 4.67
N CYS A 192 4.53 19.35 5.07
CA CYS A 192 4.66 20.80 5.25
C CYS A 192 4.48 21.56 3.93
N LEU A 193 5.06 21.07 2.83
CA LEU A 193 4.87 21.66 1.50
C LEU A 193 3.42 21.55 1.03
N GLN A 194 2.76 20.42 1.30
CA GLN A 194 1.36 20.20 0.97
C GLN A 194 0.44 21.14 1.73
N ALA A 195 0.65 21.28 3.05
CA ALA A 195 -0.08 22.24 3.87
C ALA A 195 0.13 23.68 3.38
N LEU A 196 1.34 24.04 2.95
CA LEU A 196 1.64 25.36 2.38
C LEU A 196 0.84 25.62 1.09
N GLU A 197 0.75 24.67 0.16
CA GLU A 197 -0.07 24.83 -1.04
C GLU A 197 -1.56 24.99 -0.71
N VAL A 198 -2.07 24.16 0.22
CA VAL A 198 -3.46 24.25 0.69
C VAL A 198 -3.75 25.63 1.28
N LEU A 199 -2.88 26.13 2.17
CA LEU A 199 -3.03 27.44 2.79
C LEU A 199 -3.04 28.57 1.75
N LYS A 200 -2.14 28.51 0.77
CA LYS A 200 -2.10 29.51 -0.31
C LYS A 200 -3.37 29.50 -1.15
N ILE A 201 -3.89 28.33 -1.50
CA ILE A 201 -5.14 28.19 -2.25
C ILE A 201 -6.30 28.75 -1.42
N ALA A 202 -6.45 28.33 -0.17
CA ALA A 202 -7.51 28.76 0.73
C ALA A 202 -7.49 30.28 0.99
N ALA A 203 -6.29 30.85 1.20
CA ALA A 203 -6.08 32.29 1.36
C ALA A 203 -6.22 33.08 0.05
N GLY A 204 -6.29 32.42 -1.11
CA GLY A 204 -6.44 33.07 -2.41
C GLY A 204 -5.17 33.60 -3.05
N MET A 205 -4.02 33.18 -2.54
CA MET A 205 -2.70 33.54 -3.06
C MET A 205 -2.36 32.74 -4.34
N GLY A 206 -3.05 31.61 -4.54
CA GLY A 206 -2.78 30.68 -5.63
C GLY A 206 -1.62 29.72 -5.32
N PRO A 207 -1.59 28.54 -5.96
CA PRO A 207 -0.56 27.53 -5.73
C PRO A 207 0.73 27.85 -6.48
N SER A 208 1.86 27.33 -5.98
CA SER A 208 3.13 27.36 -6.69
C SER A 208 3.30 26.19 -7.66
N TYR A 209 2.63 25.05 -7.39
CA TYR A 209 2.84 23.82 -8.15
C TYR A 209 1.65 23.42 -9.04
N SER A 210 0.82 24.39 -9.46
CA SER A 210 -0.14 24.14 -10.55
C SER A 210 0.60 24.10 -11.89
N GLY A 211 0.43 22.99 -12.63
CA GLY A 211 1.15 22.77 -13.90
C GLY A 211 2.66 22.53 -13.74
N SER A 212 3.13 22.24 -12.52
CA SER A 212 4.52 21.88 -12.23
C SER A 212 4.59 20.76 -11.19
N LEU A 213 5.64 19.94 -11.24
CA LEU A 213 5.93 18.86 -10.28
C LEU A 213 7.22 19.21 -9.55
N LEU A 214 7.13 19.42 -8.25
CA LEU A 214 8.31 19.51 -7.40
C LEU A 214 8.75 18.11 -7.04
N LEU A 215 10.03 17.82 -7.24
CA LEU A 215 10.73 16.62 -6.79
C LEU A 215 11.71 17.01 -5.68
N PHE A 216 11.74 16.21 -4.63
CA PHE A 216 12.67 16.33 -3.52
C PHE A 216 13.52 15.05 -3.43
N ASP A 217 14.83 15.20 -3.47
CA ASP A 217 15.81 14.16 -3.19
C ASP A 217 16.48 14.47 -1.84
N ALA A 218 16.18 13.67 -0.82
CA ALA A 218 16.72 13.86 0.52
C ALA A 218 18.17 13.38 0.68
N LEU A 219 18.67 12.50 -0.21
CA LEU A 219 20.07 12.06 -0.17
C LEU A 219 20.98 13.17 -0.70
N GLY A 220 20.60 13.77 -1.83
CA GLY A 220 21.33 14.92 -2.40
C GLY A 220 20.99 16.26 -1.75
N GLY A 221 19.87 16.35 -1.03
CA GLY A 221 19.35 17.61 -0.48
C GLY A 221 18.84 18.56 -1.58
N HIS A 222 18.35 18.01 -2.70
CA HIS A 222 18.01 18.79 -3.88
C HIS A 222 16.49 18.90 -4.07
N PHE A 223 16.06 20.10 -4.46
CA PHE A 223 14.72 20.36 -4.97
C PHE A 223 14.79 20.64 -6.46
N ARG A 224 13.95 19.95 -7.24
CA ARG A 224 13.85 20.15 -8.69
C ARG A 224 12.40 20.36 -9.08
N CYS A 225 12.11 21.47 -9.73
CA CYS A 225 10.79 21.75 -10.28
C CYS A 225 10.77 21.44 -11.77
N ILE A 226 9.82 20.61 -12.21
CA ILE A 226 9.65 20.23 -13.60
C ILE A 226 8.28 20.72 -14.08
N ARG A 227 8.26 21.42 -15.23
CA ARG A 227 7.00 21.85 -15.84
C ARG A 227 6.24 20.65 -16.37
N LEU A 228 4.97 20.56 -16.03
CA LEU A 228 4.08 19.50 -16.46
C LEU A 228 3.44 19.83 -17.81
N ARG A 229 2.93 18.78 -18.47
CA ARG A 229 2.04 18.94 -19.63
C ARG A 229 0.77 19.68 -19.18
N SER A 230 0.27 20.56 -20.04
CA SER A 230 -1.00 21.26 -19.81
C SER A 230 -2.18 20.29 -19.82
N ARG A 231 -3.35 20.79 -19.40
CA ARG A 231 -4.63 20.11 -19.53
C ARG A 231 -4.80 19.58 -20.96
N ARG A 232 -5.13 18.29 -21.08
CA ARG A 232 -5.40 17.64 -22.38
C ARG A 232 -6.85 17.88 -22.80
N PRO A 233 -7.13 18.41 -24.00
CA PRO A 233 -8.51 18.58 -24.50
C PRO A 233 -9.29 17.27 -24.58
N ASN A 234 -8.60 16.16 -24.85
CA ASN A 234 -9.17 14.81 -24.92
C ASN A 234 -9.02 14.00 -23.61
N CYS A 235 -8.81 14.66 -22.47
CA CYS A 235 -8.74 13.95 -21.19
C CYS A 235 -10.09 13.31 -20.85
N ALA A 236 -10.07 12.03 -20.42
CA ALA A 236 -11.27 11.30 -20.02
C ALA A 236 -12.04 11.97 -18.87
N ALA A 237 -11.36 12.68 -17.96
CA ALA A 237 -11.98 13.34 -16.81
C ALA A 237 -12.23 14.84 -17.02
N CYS A 238 -11.20 15.61 -17.37
CA CYS A 238 -11.32 17.07 -17.49
C CYS A 238 -11.26 17.60 -18.93
N GLY A 239 -11.45 16.75 -19.95
CA GLY A 239 -11.45 17.18 -21.36
C GLY A 239 -12.66 18.03 -21.74
N GLU A 240 -12.76 18.40 -23.01
CA GLU A 240 -13.94 19.10 -23.57
C GLU A 240 -15.17 18.19 -23.66
N ARG A 241 -14.92 16.88 -23.83
CA ARG A 241 -15.94 15.82 -23.89
C ARG A 241 -15.53 14.70 -22.93
N PRO A 242 -15.71 14.88 -21.61
CA PRO A 242 -15.29 13.90 -20.62
C PRO A 242 -16.13 12.63 -20.70
N THR A 243 -15.49 11.46 -20.55
CA THR A 243 -16.15 10.15 -20.48
C THR A 243 -16.32 9.69 -19.03
N VAL A 244 -15.47 10.16 -18.12
CA VAL A 244 -15.64 9.97 -16.67
C VAL A 244 -16.68 10.98 -16.20
N THR A 245 -17.90 10.50 -15.98
CA THR A 245 -19.04 11.29 -15.49
C THR A 245 -19.50 10.89 -14.10
N ASP A 246 -19.01 9.74 -13.60
CA ASP A 246 -19.24 9.23 -12.26
C ASP A 246 -17.99 8.46 -11.78
N LEU A 247 -17.95 8.16 -10.48
CA LEU A 247 -16.87 7.41 -9.85
C LEU A 247 -17.08 5.90 -10.04
N GLN A 248 -16.05 5.22 -10.55
CA GLN A 248 -16.05 3.79 -10.84
C GLN A 248 -15.33 2.97 -9.76
N ASP A 249 -15.26 1.64 -9.92
CA ASP A 249 -14.37 0.80 -9.12
C ASP A 249 -12.90 1.04 -9.53
N TYR A 250 -12.17 1.78 -8.70
CA TYR A 250 -10.77 2.11 -8.94
C TYR A 250 -9.81 0.97 -8.59
N GLU A 251 -10.18 0.04 -7.71
CA GLU A 251 -9.35 -1.13 -7.42
C GLU A 251 -9.37 -2.10 -8.61
N ALA A 252 -10.55 -2.32 -9.21
CA ALA A 252 -10.68 -3.08 -10.45
C ALA A 252 -9.98 -2.39 -11.62
N PHE A 253 -10.13 -1.06 -11.76
CA PHE A 253 -9.50 -0.29 -12.83
C PHE A 253 -7.98 -0.29 -12.77
N CYS A 254 -7.40 -0.12 -11.58
CA CYS A 254 -5.95 -0.12 -11.40
C CYS A 254 -5.37 -1.53 -11.29
N GLY A 255 -6.21 -2.53 -11.07
CA GLY A 255 -5.79 -3.87 -10.74
C GLY A 255 -4.95 -3.91 -9.46
N SER A 256 -5.02 -2.89 -8.58
CA SER A 256 -4.28 -2.72 -7.31
C SER A 256 -5.25 -2.37 -6.17
N SER A 257 -4.91 -2.64 -4.90
CA SER A 257 -5.80 -2.28 -3.78
C SER A 257 -5.62 -0.81 -3.38
N ALA A 258 -6.68 -0.17 -2.91
CA ALA A 258 -6.72 1.19 -2.37
C ALA A 258 -6.14 1.27 -0.93
N THR A 259 -5.33 0.29 -0.55
CA THR A 259 -4.71 0.21 0.76
C THR A 259 -3.20 0.04 0.61
N ASP A 260 -2.45 0.60 1.55
CA ASP A 260 -1.00 0.42 1.62
C ASP A 260 -0.62 -0.97 2.16
N LYS A 261 -1.60 -1.87 2.33
CA LYS A 261 -1.35 -3.25 2.74
C LYS A 261 -0.78 -4.01 1.54
N CYS A 262 0.41 -4.57 1.74
CA CYS A 262 1.08 -5.39 0.74
C CYS A 262 0.18 -6.55 0.30
N ARG A 263 0.05 -6.75 -1.02
CA ARG A 263 -0.77 -7.82 -1.59
C ARG A 263 -0.13 -9.18 -1.41
N SER A 264 -0.95 -10.19 -1.09
CA SER A 264 -0.50 -11.58 -1.18
C SER A 264 -0.46 -12.03 -2.64
N LEU A 265 0.75 -12.27 -3.16
CA LEU A 265 0.94 -12.90 -4.46
C LEU A 265 0.44 -14.36 -4.42
N ARG A 266 -0.06 -14.85 -5.56
CA ARG A 266 -0.44 -16.26 -5.75
C ARG A 266 0.21 -16.81 -7.02
N LEU A 267 1.53 -16.94 -6.98
CA LEU A 267 2.33 -17.44 -8.10
C LEU A 267 2.49 -18.96 -8.10
N LEU A 268 2.36 -19.59 -6.93
CA LEU A 268 2.56 -21.02 -6.68
C LEU A 268 1.24 -21.74 -6.37
N SER A 269 1.17 -23.04 -6.66
CA SER A 269 0.05 -23.90 -6.25
C SER A 269 0.14 -24.22 -4.75
N PRO A 270 -0.97 -24.61 -4.08
CA PRO A 270 -0.96 -24.89 -2.64
C PRO A 270 0.07 -25.93 -2.19
N GLU A 271 0.41 -26.90 -3.02
CA GLU A 271 1.37 -27.97 -2.74
C GLU A 271 2.82 -27.48 -2.74
N GLU A 272 3.07 -26.34 -3.39
CA GLU A 272 4.38 -25.68 -3.45
C GLU A 272 4.59 -24.71 -2.28
N ARG A 273 3.69 -24.70 -1.29
CA ARG A 273 3.71 -23.79 -0.15
C ARG A 273 3.55 -24.56 1.17
N VAL A 274 4.18 -24.07 2.23
CA VAL A 274 4.06 -24.61 3.59
C VAL A 274 3.60 -23.52 4.55
N SER A 275 2.71 -23.83 5.49
CA SER A 275 2.33 -22.86 6.51
C SER A 275 3.47 -22.68 7.54
N VAL A 276 3.54 -21.52 8.19
CA VAL A 276 4.51 -21.28 9.28
C VAL A 276 4.38 -22.30 10.42
N SER A 277 3.17 -22.80 10.67
CA SER A 277 2.92 -23.80 11.71
C SER A 277 3.47 -25.17 11.33
N ASP A 278 3.29 -25.57 10.06
CA ASP A 278 3.81 -26.83 9.56
C ASP A 278 5.33 -26.80 9.45
N TYR A 279 5.88 -25.66 8.99
CA TYR A 279 7.31 -25.43 8.97
C TYR A 279 7.91 -25.47 10.39
N LYS A 280 7.26 -24.86 11.39
CA LYS A 280 7.69 -24.95 12.79
C LYS A 280 7.69 -26.39 13.31
N ARG A 281 6.65 -27.18 13.01
CA ARG A 281 6.63 -28.61 13.39
C ARG A 281 7.77 -29.40 12.77
N LEU A 282 8.11 -29.12 11.51
CA LEU A 282 9.24 -29.73 10.81
C LEU A 282 10.60 -29.29 11.39
N LEU A 283 10.70 -28.04 11.82
CA LEU A 283 11.88 -27.54 12.52
C LEU A 283 12.05 -28.24 13.87
N ASP A 284 10.98 -28.39 14.64
CA ASP A 284 10.98 -29.02 15.96
C ASP A 284 11.25 -30.53 15.90
N SER A 285 10.87 -31.20 14.81
CA SER A 285 11.18 -32.62 14.61
C SER A 285 12.66 -32.88 14.28
N GLY A 286 13.45 -31.83 14.03
CA GLY A 286 14.85 -31.96 13.63
C GLY A 286 15.04 -32.62 12.26
N SER A 287 13.99 -32.64 11.42
CA SER A 287 14.06 -33.25 10.10
C SER A 287 15.06 -32.50 9.22
N PRO A 288 15.97 -33.19 8.50
CA PRO A 288 16.94 -32.52 7.63
C PRO A 288 16.26 -31.69 6.54
N HIS A 289 16.55 -30.39 6.51
CA HIS A 289 16.05 -29.45 5.52
C HIS A 289 16.95 -28.21 5.43
N LEU A 290 16.76 -27.39 4.39
CA LEU A 290 17.38 -26.07 4.26
C LEU A 290 16.31 -24.99 4.32
N LEU A 291 16.54 -23.93 5.08
CA LEU A 291 15.73 -22.71 5.03
C LEU A 291 16.53 -21.60 4.36
N LEU A 292 15.96 -21.00 3.32
CA LEU A 292 16.55 -19.92 2.55
C LEU A 292 15.82 -18.60 2.82
N ASP A 293 16.50 -17.63 3.42
CA ASP A 293 16.03 -16.25 3.53
C ASP A 293 16.43 -15.47 2.28
N VAL A 294 15.44 -14.99 1.52
CA VAL A 294 15.66 -14.29 0.25
C VAL A 294 15.49 -12.77 0.35
N ARG A 295 15.38 -12.22 1.56
CA ARG A 295 15.23 -10.78 1.77
C ARG A 295 16.51 -10.01 1.40
N PRO A 296 16.40 -8.71 1.09
CA PRO A 296 17.56 -7.83 1.02
C PRO A 296 18.38 -7.84 2.31
N GLN A 297 19.69 -7.58 2.21
CA GLN A 297 20.60 -7.55 3.37
C GLN A 297 20.08 -6.65 4.51
N VAL A 298 19.60 -5.46 4.16
CA VAL A 298 19.07 -4.48 5.12
C VAL A 298 17.92 -5.01 5.97
N GLU A 299 17.13 -5.96 5.46
CA GLU A 299 16.04 -6.59 6.24
C GLU A 299 16.55 -7.74 7.13
N VAL A 300 17.58 -8.46 6.67
CA VAL A 300 18.25 -9.50 7.46
C VAL A 300 19.03 -8.90 8.63
N ASP A 301 19.57 -7.70 8.45
CA ASP A 301 20.24 -6.94 9.50
C ASP A 301 19.28 -6.49 10.62
N ILE A 302 17.98 -6.34 10.34
CA ILE A 302 16.95 -6.03 11.34
C ILE A 302 16.68 -7.25 12.24
N CYS A 303 16.37 -8.39 11.61
CA CYS A 303 16.06 -9.64 12.29
C CYS A 303 16.20 -10.80 11.31
N ARG A 304 16.51 -12.00 11.80
CA ARG A 304 16.56 -13.23 10.99
C ARG A 304 16.35 -14.46 11.85
N LEU A 305 15.91 -15.55 11.21
CA LEU A 305 15.93 -16.86 11.85
C LEU A 305 17.39 -17.38 11.87
N PRO A 306 17.93 -17.81 13.03
CA PRO A 306 19.36 -18.16 13.15
C PRO A 306 19.80 -19.29 12.22
N HIS A 307 18.93 -20.26 11.96
CA HIS A 307 19.19 -21.42 11.11
C HIS A 307 18.97 -21.17 9.62
N ALA A 308 18.50 -19.98 9.22
CA ALA A 308 18.28 -19.66 7.81
C ALA A 308 19.59 -19.32 7.10
N LEU A 309 19.81 -19.89 5.92
CA LEU A 309 20.82 -19.45 4.97
C LEU A 309 20.32 -18.20 4.25
N HIS A 310 21.12 -17.14 4.19
CA HIS A 310 20.73 -15.92 3.51
C HIS A 310 21.27 -15.87 2.08
N ILE A 311 20.38 -15.79 1.09
CA ILE A 311 20.72 -15.52 -0.31
C ILE A 311 19.66 -14.57 -0.88
N PRO A 312 19.97 -13.27 -1.09
CA PRO A 312 19.01 -12.30 -1.60
C PRO A 312 18.36 -12.75 -2.92
N LEU A 313 17.05 -12.48 -3.09
CA LEU A 313 16.32 -12.79 -4.33
C LEU A 313 17.05 -12.25 -5.58
N LYS A 314 17.60 -11.03 -5.51
CA LYS A 314 18.35 -10.41 -6.61
C LYS A 314 19.56 -11.23 -7.07
N HIS A 315 20.18 -11.99 -6.16
CA HIS A 315 21.32 -12.85 -6.51
C HIS A 315 20.84 -14.11 -7.24
N LEU A 316 19.67 -14.65 -6.86
CA LEU A 316 19.02 -15.74 -7.58
C LEU A 316 18.57 -15.31 -8.98
N GLU A 317 17.95 -14.13 -9.11
CA GLU A 317 17.52 -13.57 -10.39
C GLU A 317 18.68 -13.39 -11.38
N ARG A 318 19.83 -12.92 -10.88
CA ARG A 318 21.04 -12.72 -11.68
C ARG A 318 21.88 -13.97 -11.86
N ARG A 319 21.50 -15.10 -11.25
CA ARG A 319 22.27 -16.35 -11.22
C ARG A 319 23.71 -16.13 -10.75
N ASP A 320 23.88 -15.39 -9.67
CA ASP A 320 25.18 -15.07 -9.11
C ASP A 320 25.95 -16.35 -8.71
N GLY A 321 27.12 -16.57 -9.33
CA GLY A 321 27.87 -17.82 -9.19
C GLY A 321 28.34 -18.10 -7.75
N LYS A 322 28.67 -17.06 -6.97
CA LYS A 322 29.06 -17.24 -5.56
C LYS A 322 27.88 -17.70 -4.72
N SER A 323 26.71 -17.09 -4.92
CA SER A 323 25.48 -17.45 -4.21
C SER A 323 24.99 -18.84 -4.58
N LEU A 324 25.06 -19.22 -5.86
CA LEU A 324 24.70 -20.57 -6.31
C LEU A 324 25.67 -21.63 -5.78
N LYS A 325 26.97 -21.32 -5.71
CA LYS A 325 27.97 -22.20 -5.09
C LYS A 325 27.67 -22.40 -3.61
N LEU A 326 27.41 -21.32 -2.86
CA LEU A 326 27.03 -21.38 -1.45
C LEU A 326 25.77 -22.22 -1.23
N LEU A 327 24.75 -22.05 -2.09
CA LEU A 327 23.55 -22.87 -2.06
C LEU A 327 23.85 -24.35 -2.31
N GLY A 328 24.68 -24.66 -3.30
CA GLY A 328 25.11 -26.02 -3.59
C GLY A 328 25.85 -26.67 -2.42
N GLU A 329 26.80 -25.96 -1.80
CA GLU A 329 27.53 -26.40 -0.62
C GLU A 329 26.58 -26.69 0.56
N ALA A 330 25.62 -25.80 0.81
CA ALA A 330 24.62 -25.99 1.87
C ALA A 330 23.69 -27.19 1.62
N ILE A 331 23.30 -27.43 0.37
CA ILE A 331 22.51 -28.61 -0.02
C ILE A 331 23.32 -29.89 0.18
N GLN A 332 24.61 -29.89 -0.20
CA GLN A 332 25.49 -31.04 -0.01
C GLN A 332 25.70 -31.34 1.47
N GLU A 333 25.91 -30.32 2.31
CA GLU A 333 26.03 -30.47 3.76
C GLU A 333 24.75 -31.06 4.37
N GLY A 334 23.58 -30.51 4.03
CA GLY A 334 22.30 -31.00 4.55
C GLY A 334 21.95 -32.44 4.13
N LYS A 335 22.58 -32.95 3.06
CA LYS A 335 22.45 -34.35 2.63
C LYS A 335 23.39 -35.32 3.36
N ARG A 336 24.39 -34.84 4.12
CA ARG A 336 25.32 -35.71 4.86
C ARG A 336 24.57 -36.40 6.01
N GLY A 337 23.98 -37.56 5.71
CA GLY A 337 23.17 -38.36 6.64
C GLY A 337 21.82 -38.82 6.07
N ALA A 338 21.43 -38.35 4.88
CA ALA A 338 20.24 -38.83 4.17
C ALA A 338 20.55 -40.09 3.34
N GLN A 339 19.52 -40.91 3.06
CA GLN A 339 19.66 -42.05 2.15
C GLN A 339 20.09 -41.60 0.74
N GLU A 340 20.93 -42.41 0.10
CA GLU A 340 21.41 -42.18 -1.27
C GLU A 340 20.21 -41.95 -2.23
N GLY A 341 20.14 -40.76 -2.83
CA GLY A 341 19.09 -40.38 -3.78
C GLY A 341 17.94 -39.53 -3.21
N ALA A 342 17.85 -39.30 -1.90
CA ALA A 342 16.81 -38.44 -1.33
C ALA A 342 17.08 -36.95 -1.62
N ALA A 343 16.05 -36.23 -2.11
CA ALA A 343 16.10 -34.77 -2.29
C ALA A 343 16.00 -34.08 -0.91
N LEU A 344 16.90 -33.13 -0.64
CA LEU A 344 16.80 -32.30 0.58
C LEU A 344 15.67 -31.28 0.38
N PRO A 345 14.66 -31.24 1.27
CA PRO A 345 13.63 -30.20 1.22
C PRO A 345 14.23 -28.81 1.43
N ILE A 346 13.85 -27.87 0.57
CA ILE A 346 14.26 -26.47 0.65
C ILE A 346 13.01 -25.62 0.89
N TYR A 347 13.03 -24.86 1.98
CA TYR A 347 12.01 -23.88 2.31
C TYR A 347 12.53 -22.49 2.06
N VAL A 348 11.71 -21.63 1.46
CA VAL A 348 12.09 -20.25 1.14
C VAL A 348 11.23 -19.28 1.93
N ILE A 349 11.85 -18.34 2.62
CA ILE A 349 11.18 -17.34 3.43
C ILE A 349 11.58 -15.93 3.03
N CYS A 350 10.62 -15.01 3.07
CA CYS A 350 10.87 -13.58 2.97
C CYS A 350 10.01 -12.83 4.01
N LYS A 351 9.85 -11.50 3.89
CA LYS A 351 9.07 -10.71 4.85
C LYS A 351 7.59 -11.17 4.92
N LEU A 352 6.91 -11.23 3.77
CA LEU A 352 5.46 -11.43 3.65
C LEU A 352 5.03 -12.67 2.85
N GLY A 353 5.98 -13.49 2.39
CA GLY A 353 5.70 -14.66 1.56
C GLY A 353 5.43 -14.34 0.08
N ASN A 354 5.85 -13.17 -0.41
CA ASN A 354 5.69 -12.75 -1.81
C ASN A 354 6.93 -13.07 -2.65
N ASP A 355 8.07 -12.50 -2.26
CA ASP A 355 9.35 -12.73 -2.95
C ASP A 355 9.87 -14.17 -2.80
N SER A 356 9.48 -14.87 -1.74
CA SER A 356 9.74 -16.29 -1.58
C SER A 356 9.09 -17.12 -2.69
N GLN A 357 7.90 -16.75 -3.16
CA GLN A 357 7.26 -17.43 -4.29
C GLN A 357 8.02 -17.24 -5.61
N LYS A 358 8.54 -16.03 -5.85
CA LYS A 358 9.40 -15.76 -7.02
C LYS A 358 10.68 -16.58 -6.95
N ALA A 359 11.32 -16.63 -5.77
CA ALA A 359 12.51 -17.42 -5.53
C ALA A 359 12.26 -18.92 -5.78
N VAL A 360 11.13 -19.49 -5.34
CA VAL A 360 10.77 -20.89 -5.64
C VAL A 360 10.71 -21.13 -7.15
N LYS A 361 10.08 -20.25 -7.93
CA LYS A 361 10.05 -20.39 -9.40
C LYS A 361 11.44 -20.36 -10.02
N ILE A 362 12.30 -19.45 -9.57
CA ILE A 362 13.68 -19.36 -10.04
C ILE A 362 14.43 -20.65 -9.69
N LEU A 363 14.39 -21.09 -8.44
CA LEU A 363 15.06 -22.31 -7.98
C LEU A 363 14.59 -23.56 -8.74
N LYS A 364 13.29 -23.68 -9.02
CA LYS A 364 12.76 -24.76 -9.86
C LYS A 364 13.24 -24.69 -11.30
N SER A 365 13.48 -23.50 -11.85
CA SER A 365 14.09 -23.36 -13.18
C SER A 365 15.59 -23.67 -13.21
N LEU A 366 16.26 -23.68 -12.04
CA LEU A 366 17.68 -23.95 -11.90
C LEU A 366 18.00 -25.45 -11.75
N THR A 367 16.99 -26.33 -11.72
CA THR A 367 17.18 -27.80 -11.67
C THR A 367 17.87 -28.36 -12.92
N ALA A 368 18.03 -27.56 -13.98
CA ALA A 368 18.85 -27.89 -15.14
C ALA A 368 20.36 -27.74 -14.89
N ILE A 369 20.77 -27.15 -13.76
CA ILE A 369 22.18 -27.02 -13.37
C ILE A 369 22.65 -28.31 -12.69
N PRO A 370 23.70 -28.97 -13.19
CA PRO A 370 24.19 -30.25 -12.65
C PRO A 370 24.53 -30.22 -11.16
N GLU A 371 24.98 -29.06 -10.64
CA GLU A 371 25.38 -28.88 -9.25
C GLU A 371 24.18 -28.86 -8.25
N LEU A 372 22.96 -28.57 -8.73
CA LEU A 372 21.77 -28.40 -7.88
C LEU A 372 20.82 -29.62 -7.93
N GLY A 373 20.75 -30.34 -9.06
CA GLY A 373 19.90 -31.52 -9.21
C GLY A 373 18.39 -31.22 -9.06
N SER A 374 17.59 -32.28 -8.83
CA SER A 374 16.15 -32.14 -8.54
C SER A 374 15.94 -31.55 -7.15
N LEU A 375 15.30 -30.38 -7.08
CA LEU A 375 15.04 -29.65 -5.83
C LEU A 375 13.57 -29.74 -5.42
N ALA A 376 13.31 -30.20 -4.20
CA ALA A 376 12.00 -30.10 -3.56
C ALA A 376 11.90 -28.74 -2.86
N VAL A 377 11.35 -27.73 -3.53
CA VAL A 377 11.33 -26.33 -3.05
C VAL A 377 9.91 -25.86 -2.75
N GLN A 378 9.68 -25.34 -1.56
CA GLN A 378 8.43 -24.72 -1.12
C GLN A 378 8.66 -23.33 -0.51
N ASP A 379 7.68 -22.44 -0.58
CA ASP A 379 7.72 -21.16 0.15
C ASP A 379 7.00 -21.26 1.50
N VAL A 380 7.43 -20.45 2.47
CA VAL A 380 6.75 -20.30 3.75
C VAL A 380 5.65 -19.23 3.64
N VAL A 381 4.39 -19.65 3.75
CA VAL A 381 3.21 -18.79 3.57
C VAL A 381 3.20 -17.66 4.61
N GLY A 382 3.14 -16.42 4.12
CA GLY A 382 3.09 -15.21 4.95
C GLY A 382 4.45 -14.78 5.52
N GLY A 383 5.52 -15.52 5.23
CA GLY A 383 6.88 -15.13 5.56
C GLY A 383 7.14 -14.96 7.06
N LEU A 384 8.08 -14.06 7.38
CA LEU A 384 8.45 -13.73 8.76
C LEU A 384 7.37 -12.98 9.52
N MET A 385 6.49 -12.22 8.85
CA MET A 385 5.37 -11.57 9.55
C MET A 385 4.36 -12.60 10.06
N ALA A 386 4.09 -13.67 9.29
CA ALA A 386 3.28 -14.78 9.77
C ALA A 386 4.00 -15.59 10.85
N TRP A 387 5.34 -15.72 10.80
CA TRP A 387 6.12 -16.35 11.86
C TRP A 387 5.99 -15.57 13.17
N ALA A 388 6.20 -14.25 13.12
CA ALA A 388 6.08 -13.37 14.28
C ALA A 388 4.67 -13.44 14.90
N ALA A 389 3.62 -13.41 14.06
CA ALA A 389 2.25 -13.41 14.53
C ALA A 389 1.76 -14.75 15.10
N LYS A 390 2.35 -15.89 14.69
CA LYS A 390 1.80 -17.23 15.00
C LYS A 390 2.73 -18.15 15.77
N ILE A 391 4.05 -17.91 15.69
CA ILE A 391 5.07 -18.82 16.22
C ILE A 391 5.90 -18.16 17.31
N ASP A 392 6.31 -16.91 17.09
CA ASP A 392 7.18 -16.18 18.02
C ASP A 392 6.79 -14.70 18.05
N GLU A 393 5.90 -14.35 18.99
CA GLU A 393 5.44 -12.97 19.18
C GLU A 393 6.57 -12.00 19.59
N THR A 394 7.73 -12.52 20.03
CA THR A 394 8.91 -11.72 20.35
C THR A 394 9.75 -11.38 19.11
N PHE A 395 9.49 -12.05 17.97
CA PHE A 395 10.17 -11.77 16.73
C PHE A 395 9.78 -10.38 16.18
N PRO A 396 10.74 -9.50 15.82
CA PRO A 396 10.43 -8.14 15.38
C PRO A 396 9.53 -8.09 14.12
N GLN A 397 8.47 -7.27 14.20
CA GLN A 397 7.61 -6.92 13.07
C GLN A 397 7.98 -5.52 12.56
N TYR A 398 8.05 -5.35 11.23
CA TYR A 398 8.50 -4.11 10.57
C TYR A 398 7.83 -3.92 9.21
#